data_AF-E6N3L0-F1
#
_entry.id   AF-E6N3L0-F1
#
_cell.length_a   1.000
_cell.length_b   1.000
_cell.length_c   1.000
_cell.angle_alpha   90.00
_cell.angle_beta   90.00
_cell.angle_gamma   90.00
#
_symmetry.space_group_name_H-M   'P 1'
#
loop_
_entity.id
_entity.type
_entity.pdbx_description
1 polymer ?
#
loop_
_entity_poly.entity_id
_entity_poly.type
_entity_poly.pdbx_seq_one_letter_code
_entity_poly.pdbx_strand_id
1 'polypeptide(L)' 'MQQLDVRGVSEMPRKNALGDEVKRMTLRLPHDVYGWLRENADKHGIPVSVYLRLLLRDIMRGGADA' A
#
# COMPACT_ATOMS: atom_id res chain seq x y z
N MET A 1 3.18 18.91 11.76
CA MET A 1 3.86 17.92 10.91
C MET A 1 4.34 16.79 11.80
N GLN A 2 3.85 15.57 11.63
CA GLN A 2 4.42 14.41 12.32
C GLN A 2 5.16 13.57 11.29
N GLN A 3 6.49 13.60 11.35
CA GLN A 3 7.39 12.82 10.51
C GLN A 3 7.64 11.49 11.23
N LEU A 4 7.08 10.40 10.68
CA LEU A 4 7.48 9.04 11.06
C LEU A 4 8.85 8.76 10.44
N ASP A 5 9.90 8.94 11.23
CA ASP A 5 11.26 8.55 10.87
C ASP A 5 11.38 7.03 11.04
N VAL A 6 11.35 6.29 9.93
CA VAL A 6 11.72 4.87 9.89
C VAL A 6 13.08 4.79 9.20
N ARG A 7 14.13 5.25 9.89
CA ARG A 7 15.50 5.04 9.45
C ARG A 7 15.96 3.62 9.81
N GLY A 8 16.09 2.81 8.76
CA GLY A 8 17.19 1.85 8.61
C GLY A 8 17.13 0.59 9.46
N VAL A 9 16.39 -0.43 9.02
CA VAL A 9 16.84 -1.82 9.18
C VAL A 9 16.47 -2.66 7.95
N SER A 10 17.52 -3.03 7.23
CA SER A 10 17.66 -4.14 6.27
C SER A 10 17.10 -3.94 4.86
N GLU A 11 18.05 -3.75 3.93
CA GLU A 11 17.98 -3.87 2.48
C GLU A 11 17.85 -5.33 1.99
N MET A 12 17.39 -6.26 2.84
CA MET A 12 17.11 -7.63 2.40
C MET A 12 15.66 -7.74 1.90
N PRO A 13 15.42 -8.23 0.66
CA PRO A 13 14.07 -8.58 0.23
C PRO A 13 13.55 -9.64 1.19
N ARG A 14 12.51 -9.31 1.98
CA ARG A 14 11.85 -10.33 2.80
C ARG A 14 11.15 -11.26 1.82
N LYS A 15 11.58 -12.51 1.74
CA LYS A 15 10.85 -13.54 0.98
C LYS A 15 9.57 -13.88 1.76
N ASN A 16 8.43 -13.94 1.08
CA ASN A 16 7.23 -14.51 1.69
C ASN A 16 7.42 -16.04 1.85
N ALA A 17 6.46 -16.73 2.48
CA ALA A 17 6.52 -18.19 2.67
C ALA A 17 6.58 -18.99 1.34
N LEU A 18 6.32 -18.33 0.20
CA LEU A 18 6.37 -18.90 -1.15
C LEU A 18 7.68 -18.57 -1.89
N GLY A 19 8.61 -17.87 -1.24
CA GLY A 19 9.89 -17.49 -1.82
C GLY A 19 9.86 -16.23 -2.70
N ASP A 20 8.69 -15.59 -2.88
CA ASP A 20 8.58 -14.34 -3.64
C ASP A 20 9.24 -13.19 -2.89
N GLU A 21 9.98 -12.37 -3.63
CA GLU A 21 10.53 -11.12 -3.11
C GLU A 21 9.41 -10.15 -2.75
N VAL A 22 9.24 -9.87 -1.46
CA VAL A 22 8.37 -8.78 -1.02
C VAL A 22 9.10 -7.46 -1.24
N LYS A 23 8.89 -6.86 -2.41
CA LYS A 23 9.35 -5.49 -2.68
C LYS A 23 8.56 -4.54 -1.79
N ARG A 24 9.23 -3.91 -0.85
CA ARG A 24 8.65 -2.82 -0.06
C ARG A 24 8.56 -1.58 -0.93
N MET A 25 7.41 -0.91 -0.87
CA MET A 25 7.18 0.36 -1.54
C MET A 25 6.77 1.38 -0.48
N THR A 26 7.51 2.48 -0.41
CA THR A 26 7.14 3.62 0.42
C THR A 26 6.44 4.65 -0.45
N LEU A 27 5.22 5.03 -0.08
CA LEU A 27 4.45 6.05 -0.80
C LEU A 27 4.29 7.28 0.10
N ARG A 28 4.50 8.46 -0.48
CA ARG A 28 4.11 9.73 0.14
C ARG A 28 2.79 10.15 -0.48
N LEU A 29 1.74 10.17 0.33
CA LEU A 29 0.40 10.55 -0.09
C LEU A 29 0.02 11.88 0.60
N PRO A 30 -0.74 12.75 -0.08
CA PRO A 30 -1.41 13.86 0.60
C PRO A 30 -2.26 13.35 1.76
N HIS A 31 -2.39 14.16 2.82
CA HIS A 31 -3.07 13.73 4.04
C HIS A 31 -4.51 13.28 3.77
N ASP A 32 -5.25 14.05 2.96
CA ASP A 32 -6.65 13.78 2.64
C ASP A 32 -6.81 12.48 1.85
N VAL A 33 -5.87 12.17 0.94
CA VAL A 33 -5.86 10.92 0.17
C VAL A 33 -5.61 9.72 1.09
N TYR A 34 -4.67 9.84 2.03
CA TYR A 34 -4.44 8.79 3.02
C TYR A 34 -5.64 8.60 3.97
N GLY A 35 -6.27 9.70 4.39
CA GLY A 35 -7.51 9.70 5.17
C GLY A 35 -8.60 8.90 4.47
N TRP A 36 -8.89 9.25 3.21
CA TRP A 36 -9.88 8.55 2.39
C TRP A 36 -9.57 7.06 2.22
N LEU A 37 -8.30 6.69 1.95
CA LEU A 37 -7.89 5.28 1.84
C LEU A 37 -8.12 4.53 3.15
N ARG A 38 -7.82 5.17 4.29
CA ARG A 38 -7.99 4.57 5.61
C ARG A 38 -9.45 4.34 5.95
N GLU A 39 -10.31 5.34 5.73
CA GLU A 39 -11.75 5.22 6.00
C GLU A 39 -12.38 4.10 5.19
N ASN A 40 -12.00 3.94 3.92
CA ASN A 40 -12.54 2.85 3.11
C ASN A 40 -11.95 1.50 3.49
N ALA A 41 -10.65 1.40 3.79
CA ALA A 41 -10.05 0.17 4.29
C ALA A 41 -10.72 -0.32 5.59
N ASP A 42 -11.07 0.60 6.49
CA ASP A 42 -11.76 0.33 7.75
C ASP A 42 -13.16 -0.26 7.52
N LYS A 43 -13.94 0.30 6.59
CA LYS A 43 -15.26 -0.25 6.18
C LYS A 43 -15.18 -1.70 5.70
N HIS A 44 -14.06 -2.09 5.11
CA HIS A 44 -13.83 -3.46 4.64
C HIS A 44 -13.11 -4.34 5.67
N GLY A 45 -12.71 -3.80 6.82
CA GLY A 45 -11.98 -4.54 7.85
C GLY A 45 -10.61 -5.04 7.40
N ILE A 46 -9.97 -4.37 6.42
CA ILE A 46 -8.67 -4.77 5.86
C ILE A 46 -7.59 -3.70 6.07
N PRO A 47 -6.29 -4.07 6.04
CA PRO A 47 -5.22 -3.09 6.10
C PRO A 47 -5.23 -2.13 4.90
N VAL A 48 -4.86 -0.86 5.12
CA VAL A 48 -4.78 0.18 4.08
C VAL A 48 -3.93 -0.25 2.89
N SER A 49 -2.84 -0.98 3.12
CA SER A 49 -1.97 -1.51 2.06
C SER A 49 -2.64 -2.55 1.17
N VAL A 50 -3.55 -3.36 1.73
CA VAL A 50 -4.35 -4.34 0.98
C VAL A 50 -5.40 -3.62 0.17
N TYR A 51 -6.14 -2.69 0.79
CA TYR A 51 -7.14 -1.87 0.10
C TYR A 51 -6.52 -1.09 -1.08
N LEU A 52 -5.38 -0.43 -0.86
CA LEU A 52 -4.66 0.28 -1.92
C LEU A 52 -4.22 -0.65 -3.05
N ARG A 53 -3.75 -1.86 -2.74
CA ARG A 53 -3.37 -2.84 -3.77
C ARG A 53 -4.56 -3.28 -4.62
N LEU A 54 -5.72 -3.49 -3.99
CA LEU A 54 -6.96 -3.84 -4.70
C LEU A 54 -7.42 -2.68 -5.58
N LEU A 55 -7.44 -1.46 -5.05
CA LEU A 55 -7.79 -0.27 -5.81
C LEU A 55 -6.88 -0.08 -7.03
N LEU A 56 -5.56 -0.20 -6.87
CA LEU A 56 -4.61 -0.10 -7.99
C LEU A 56 -4.82 -1.21 -9.01
N ARG A 57 -5.13 -2.43 -8.58
CA ARG A 57 -5.47 -3.54 -9.48
C ARG A 57 -6.73 -3.21 -10.29
N ASP A 58 -7.76 -2.70 -9.65
CA ASP A 58 -9.02 -2.35 -10.32
C ASP A 58 -8.84 -1.20 -11.31
N ILE A 59 -8.04 -0.18 -10.96
CA ILE A 59 -7.68 0.92 -11.89
C ILE A 59 -6.92 0.38 -13.10
N MET A 60 -5.92 -0.47 -12.88
CA MET A 60 -5.12 -1.06 -13.98
C MET A 60 -5.95 -1.98 -14.87
N ARG A 61 -6.96 -2.65 -14.31
CA ARG A 61 -7.88 -3.50 -15.07
C ARG A 61 -8.91 -2.66 -15.82
N GLY A 62 -9.53 -1.69 -15.17
CA GLY A 62 -10.53 -0.81 -15.79
C GLY A 62 -9.93 0.15 -16.83
N GLY A 63 -8.64 0.50 -16.70
CA GLY A 63 -7.90 1.25 -17.71
C GLY A 63 -7.41 0.42 -18.90
N ALA A 64 -7.48 -0.92 -18.84
CA ALA A 64 -7.19 -1.80 -19.96
C ALA A 64 -8.42 -2.04 -20.86
N ASP A 65 -9.61 -1.67 -20.38
CA ASP A 65 -10.90 -1.77 -21.09
C ASP A 65 -11.40 -0.40 -21.63
N ALA A 66 -10.56 0.65 -21.60
CA ALA A 66 -10.90 2.03 -22.01
C ALA A 66 -10.08 2.52 -23.21
#